data_AF-A0A1B2ECS8-F1
#
_entry.id   AF-A0A1B2ECS8-F1
#
_cell.length_a   1.000
_cell.length_b   1.000
_cell.length_c   1.000
_cell.angle_alpha   90.00
_cell.angle_beta   90.00
_cell.angle_gamma   90.00
#
_symmetry.space_group_name_H-M   'P 1'
#
loop_
_entity.id
_entity.type
_entity.pdbx_description
1 polymer ?
#
loop_
_entity_poly.entity_id
_entity_poly.type
_entity_poly.pdbx_seq_one_letter_code
_entity_poly.pdbx_strand_id
1 'polypeptide(L)'
;MTKLALYVPLEAQSGKEEEAAEFLRSALPLVEEEPGTTTWYAVRFDHNTFAIFDAFPDEEARNAHLAGKVAVALSQRAPDLFVDPFEIKRLEILACKPHQPR
;
A
#
# COMPACT_ATOMS: atom_id res chain seq x y z
N MET A 1 -13.81 -14.03 -1.27
CA MET A 1 -14.36 -12.80 -0.67
C MET A 1 -13.24 -12.12 0.08
N THR A 2 -13.02 -10.84 -0.14
CA THR A 2 -11.99 -10.05 0.56
C THR A 2 -12.36 -9.91 2.04
N LYS A 3 -11.43 -10.22 2.93
CA LYS A 3 -11.67 -10.26 4.39
C LYS A 3 -10.63 -9.49 5.19
N LEU A 4 -9.45 -9.30 4.62
CA LEU A 4 -8.32 -8.69 5.31
C LEU A 4 -7.83 -7.50 4.50
N ALA A 5 -7.22 -6.54 5.18
CA ALA A 5 -6.54 -5.40 4.55
C ALA A 5 -5.25 -5.05 5.27
N LEU A 6 -4.40 -4.27 4.60
CA LEU A 6 -3.39 -3.45 5.25
C LEU A 6 -3.72 -1.98 5.04
N TYR A 7 -3.32 -1.17 6.02
CA TYR A 7 -3.27 0.27 5.91
C TYR A 7 -1.90 0.76 6.38
N VAL A 8 -1.19 1.44 5.49
CA VAL A 8 0.17 1.91 5.72
C VAL A 8 0.17 3.43 5.57
N PRO A 9 -0.03 4.21 6.65
CA PRO A 9 0.11 5.65 6.60
C PRO A 9 1.58 6.03 6.39
N LEU A 10 1.82 6.99 5.51
CA LEU A 10 3.14 7.44 5.11
C LEU A 10 3.19 8.97 5.13
N GLU A 11 4.12 9.54 5.88
CA GLU A 11 4.39 10.98 5.88
C GLU A 11 5.70 11.21 5.15
N ALA A 12 5.70 12.00 4.08
CA ALA A 12 6.89 12.32 3.33
C ALA A 12 7.80 13.27 4.12
N GLN A 13 9.12 13.07 4.00
CA GLN A 13 10.09 14.02 4.51
C GLN A 13 9.97 15.37 3.78
N SER A 14 10.35 16.45 4.45
CA SER A 14 10.32 17.79 3.87
C SER A 14 11.13 17.85 2.57
N GLY A 15 10.52 18.31 1.48
CA GLY A 15 11.14 18.38 0.16
C GLY A 15 11.17 17.08 -0.63
N LYS A 16 10.56 16.00 -0.11
CA LYS A 16 10.43 14.68 -0.75
C LYS A 16 9.01 14.35 -1.20
N GLU A 17 8.08 15.29 -1.11
CA GLU A 17 6.65 15.04 -1.22
C GLU A 17 6.24 14.56 -2.62
N GLU A 18 6.79 15.14 -3.69
CA GLU A 18 6.47 14.69 -5.04
C GLU A 18 7.26 13.42 -5.41
N GLU A 19 8.51 13.28 -4.94
CA GLU A 19 9.29 12.04 -5.11
C GLU A 19 8.59 10.85 -4.43
N ALA A 20 8.02 11.07 -3.24
CA ALA A 20 7.21 10.10 -2.53
C ALA A 20 5.95 9.71 -3.32
N ALA A 21 5.24 10.69 -3.89
CA ALA A 21 4.05 10.43 -4.69
C ALA A 21 4.37 9.68 -5.99
N GLU A 22 5.46 10.04 -6.67
CA GLU A 22 5.96 9.34 -7.85
C GLU A 22 6.37 7.91 -7.52
N PHE A 23 7.09 7.71 -6.42
CA PHE A 23 7.43 6.38 -5.92
C PHE A 23 6.18 5.52 -5.70
N LEU A 24 5.17 6.04 -5.00
CA LEU A 24 3.92 5.32 -4.76
C LEU A 24 3.19 4.97 -6.07
N ARG A 25 3.13 5.88 -7.05
CA ARG A 25 2.54 5.58 -8.38
C ARG A 25 3.34 4.50 -9.11
N SER A 26 4.67 4.56 -9.01
CA SER A 26 5.57 3.62 -9.69
C SER A 26 5.48 2.19 -9.15
N ALA A 27 4.88 1.99 -7.98
CA ALA A 27 4.66 0.67 -7.39
C ALA A 27 3.51 -0.11 -8.06
N LEU A 28 2.62 0.54 -8.81
CA LEU A 28 1.44 -0.12 -9.40
C LEU A 28 1.78 -1.39 -10.23
N PRO A 29 2.74 -1.37 -11.17
CA PRO A 29 3.05 -2.56 -11.97
C PRO A 29 3.55 -3.74 -11.13
N LEU A 30 4.15 -3.48 -9.96
CA LEU A 30 4.63 -4.52 -9.06
C LEU A 30 3.46 -5.25 -8.38
N VAL A 31 2.38 -4.52 -8.04
CA VAL A 31 1.18 -5.10 -7.42
C VAL A 31 0.29 -5.79 -8.45
N GLU A 32 0.28 -5.32 -9.70
CA GLU A 32 -0.43 -6.00 -10.78
C GLU A 32 0.05 -7.44 -11.01
N GLU A 33 1.29 -7.75 -10.61
CA GLU A 33 1.86 -9.11 -10.63
C GLU A 33 1.46 -9.97 -9.42
N GLU A 34 0.69 -9.45 -8.46
CA GLU A 34 0.31 -10.12 -7.22
C GLU A 34 -1.14 -10.66 -7.29
N PRO A 35 -1.35 -11.93 -7.68
CA PRO A 35 -2.71 -12.46 -7.87
C PRO A 35 -3.54 -12.52 -6.59
N GLY A 36 -2.90 -12.50 -5.41
CA GLY A 36 -3.57 -12.51 -4.10
C GLY A 36 -4.04 -11.12 -3.64
N THR A 37 -3.49 -10.05 -4.22
CA THR A 37 -3.86 -8.67 -3.87
C THR A 37 -5.14 -8.30 -4.61
N THR A 38 -6.28 -8.37 -3.93
CA THR A 38 -7.60 -8.19 -4.55
C THR A 38 -7.84 -6.76 -5.01
N THR A 39 -7.36 -5.80 -4.23
CA THR A 39 -7.36 -4.39 -4.60
C THR A 39 -6.19 -3.70 -3.92
N TRP A 40 -5.72 -2.62 -4.52
CA TRP A 40 -4.60 -1.84 -4.02
C TRP A 40 -4.78 -0.39 -4.42
N TYR A 41 -4.46 0.50 -3.50
CA TYR A 41 -4.55 1.93 -3.66
C TYR A 41 -3.35 2.60 -3.00
N ALA A 42 -2.64 3.42 -3.75
CA ALA A 42 -1.83 4.50 -3.21
C ALA A 42 -2.69 5.78 -3.16
N VAL A 43 -2.82 6.38 -1.98
CA VAL A 43 -3.64 7.56 -1.75
C VAL A 43 -2.82 8.71 -1.19
N ARG A 44 -3.27 9.94 -1.48
CA ARG A 44 -2.73 11.19 -0.96
C ARG A 44 -3.84 11.87 -0.16
N PHE A 45 -3.57 12.24 1.09
CA PHE A 45 -4.52 12.99 1.91
C PHE A 45 -4.29 14.50 1.74
N ASP A 46 -3.03 14.93 1.76
CA ASP A 46 -2.63 16.33 1.59
C ASP A 46 -1.26 16.48 0.90
N HIS A 47 -0.54 17.58 1.18
CA HIS A 47 0.74 17.88 0.56
C HIS A 47 1.82 16.83 0.89
N ASN A 48 1.92 16.36 2.13
CA ASN A 48 2.99 15.47 2.57
C ASN A 48 2.49 14.16 3.19
N THR A 49 1.18 13.95 3.34
CA THR A 49 0.64 12.70 3.91
C THR A 49 -0.05 11.83 2.87
N PHE A 50 0.25 10.53 2.95
CA PHE A 50 -0.13 9.48 2.01
C PHE A 50 -0.54 8.22 2.77
N ALA A 51 -1.11 7.26 2.05
CA ALA A 51 -1.17 5.88 2.51
C ALA A 51 -1.17 4.87 1.38
N ILE A 52 -0.84 3.64 1.72
CA ILE A 52 -1.21 2.45 0.94
C ILE A 52 -2.39 1.77 1.65
N PHE A 53 -3.42 1.42 0.88
CA PHE A 53 -4.48 0.53 1.30
C PHE A 53 -4.61 -0.60 0.30
N ASP A 54 -4.63 -1.82 0.79
CA ASP A 54 -4.79 -3.02 -0.03
C ASP A 54 -5.64 -4.05 0.69
N ALA A 55 -6.17 -5.00 -0.07
CA ALA A 55 -7.11 -5.97 0.46
C ALA A 55 -6.92 -7.36 -0.11
N PHE A 56 -7.17 -8.36 0.73
CA PHE A 56 -6.82 -9.76 0.49
C PHE A 56 -7.97 -10.71 0.86
N PRO A 57 -8.06 -11.88 0.21
CA PRO A 57 -9.04 -12.90 0.55
C PRO A 57 -8.73 -13.61 1.88
N ASP A 58 -7.44 -13.74 2.23
CA ASP A 58 -6.94 -14.54 3.36
C ASP A 58 -5.52 -14.11 3.80
N GLU A 59 -5.02 -14.74 4.87
CA GLU A 59 -3.70 -14.47 5.45
C GLU A 59 -2.55 -14.90 4.54
N GLU A 60 -2.71 -15.93 3.73
CA GLU A 60 -1.67 -16.42 2.83
C GLU A 60 -1.37 -15.35 1.78
N ALA A 61 -2.42 -14.82 1.13
CA ALA A 61 -2.31 -13.71 0.18
C ALA A 61 -1.73 -12.45 0.84
N ARG A 62 -2.19 -12.08 2.04
CA ARG A 62 -1.67 -10.90 2.77
C ARG A 62 -0.19 -11.05 3.12
N ASN A 63 0.24 -12.23 3.55
CA ASN A 63 1.65 -12.48 3.87
C ASN A 63 2.51 -12.54 2.61
N ALA A 64 1.98 -13.06 1.49
CA ALA A 64 2.66 -13.02 0.20
C ALA A 64 2.91 -11.57 -0.26
N HIS A 65 1.94 -10.68 -0.11
CA HIS A 65 2.12 -9.24 -0.38
C HIS A 65 3.19 -8.60 0.52
N LEU A 66 3.17 -8.89 1.82
CA LEU A 66 4.19 -8.38 2.77
C LEU A 66 5.61 -8.88 2.49
N ALA A 67 5.75 -10.01 1.79
CA ALA A 67 7.03 -10.52 1.29
C ALA A 67 7.28 -10.18 -0.20
N GLY A 68 6.36 -9.43 -0.82
CA GLY A 68 6.31 -9.14 -2.24
C GLY A 68 7.22 -7.99 -2.67
N LYS A 69 7.22 -7.73 -3.98
CA LYS A 69 8.10 -6.73 -4.60
C LYS A 69 7.82 -5.31 -4.10
N VAL A 70 6.56 -4.96 -3.85
CA VAL A 70 6.19 -3.64 -3.30
C VAL A 70 6.70 -3.46 -1.88
N ALA A 71 6.53 -4.46 -1.01
CA ALA A 71 7.04 -4.38 0.36
C ALA A 71 8.57 -4.21 0.39
N VAL A 72 9.29 -4.93 -0.47
CA VAL A 72 10.74 -4.76 -0.64
C VAL A 72 11.08 -3.36 -1.14
N ALA A 73 10.44 -2.88 -2.21
CA ALA A 73 10.69 -1.55 -2.75
C ALA A 73 10.42 -0.45 -1.72
N LEU A 74 9.32 -0.56 -0.95
CA LEU A 74 8.99 0.37 0.13
C LEU A 74 10.07 0.35 1.22
N SER A 75 10.50 -0.84 1.66
CA SER A 75 11.56 -0.94 2.69
C SER A 75 12.88 -0.30 2.27
N GLN A 76 13.22 -0.35 0.97
CA GLN A 76 14.45 0.22 0.43
C GLN A 76 14.37 1.75 0.27
N ARG A 77 13.20 2.26 -0.12
CA ARG A 77 13.00 3.68 -0.44
C ARG A 77 12.52 4.50 0.75
N ALA A 78 11.88 3.87 1.73
CA ALA A 78 11.26 4.58 2.84
C ALA A 78 12.22 5.44 3.67
N PRO A 79 13.46 5.00 3.99
CA PRO A 79 14.40 5.84 4.76
C PRO A 79 14.74 7.17 4.10
N ASP A 80 14.64 7.26 2.77
CA ASP A 80 14.95 8.47 1.99
C ASP A 80 13.72 9.36 1.74
N LEU A 81 12.52 8.79 1.80
CA LEU A 81 11.28 9.43 1.34
C LEU A 81 10.32 9.76 2.48
N PHE A 82 10.27 8.93 3.51
CA PHE A 82 9.24 8.99 4.55
C PHE A 82 9.85 9.21 5.94
N VAL A 83 9.06 9.80 6.83
CA VAL A 83 9.40 9.98 8.24
C VAL A 83 9.24 8.62 8.95
N ASP A 84 10.30 8.20 9.64
CA ASP A 84 10.27 6.97 10.45
C ASP A 84 9.77 7.22 11.88
N PRO A 85 9.17 6.20 12.53
CA PRO A 85 8.75 4.94 11.94
C PRO A 85 7.36 5.07 11.31
N PHE A 86 7.17 4.52 10.11
CA PHE A 86 5.83 4.25 9.59
C PHE A 86 5.33 2.88 10.07
N GLU A 87 4.01 2.73 10.22
CA GLU A 87 3.38 1.52 10.74
C GLU A 87 2.64 0.77 9.63
N ILE A 88 2.68 -0.56 9.65
CA ILE A 88 1.83 -1.40 8.80
C ILE A 88 0.66 -1.92 9.66
N LYS A 89 -0.53 -1.36 9.46
CA LYS A 89 -1.73 -1.76 10.22
C LYS A 89 -2.43 -2.93 9.55
N ARG A 90 -2.60 -4.02 10.28
CA ARG A 90 -3.38 -5.19 9.85
C ARG A 90 -4.86 -4.98 10.20
N LEU A 91 -5.72 -5.06 9.21
CA LEU A 91 -7.15 -4.79 9.35
C LEU A 91 -7.99 -6.02 8.99
N GLU A 92 -9.15 -6.11 9.62
CA GLU A 92 -10.27 -6.97 9.20
C GLU A 92 -11.30 -6.11 8.46
N ILE A 93 -11.79 -6.62 7.32
CA ILE A 93 -12.83 -5.97 6.53
C ILE A 93 -14.19 -6.52 6.98
N LEU A 94 -14.98 -5.66 7.61
CA LEU A 94 -16.33 -6.00 8.07
C LEU A 94 -17.34 -6.09 6.91
N ALA A 95 -17.15 -5.28 5.87
CA ALA A 95 -17.95 -5.30 4.65
C ALA A 95 -17.18 -4.65 3.50
N CYS A 96 -17.33 -5.18 2.28
CA CYS A 96 -16.79 -4.56 1.08
C CYS A 96 -17.79 -4.64 -0.09
N LYS A 97 -17.84 -3.59 -0.90
CA LYS A 97 -18.50 -3.59 -2.20
C LYS A 97 -17.42 -3.57 -3.29
N PRO A 98 -17.16 -4.69 -3.99
CA PRO A 98 -16.15 -4.71 -5.04
C PRO A 98 -16.56 -3.83 -6.23
N HIS A 99 -15.57 -3.28 -6.94
CA HIS A 99 -15.83 -2.62 -8.22
C HIS A 99 -16.36 -3.66 -9.21
N GLN A 100 -17.53 -3.38 -9.79
CA GLN A 100 -18.08 -4.15 -10.89
C GLN A 100 -17.94 -3.29 -12.15
N PRO A 101 -16.97 -3.57 -13.04
CA PRO A 101 -16.91 -2.87 -14.31
C PRO A 101 -18.22 -3.15 -15.06
N ARG A 102 -18.88 -2.08 -15.52
CA ARG A 102 -20.08 -2.18 -16.36
C ARG A 102 -19.71 -2.57 -17.78
#